data_AF-A0A970UFT9-F1
#
_entry.id   AF-A0A970UFT9-F1
#
_cell.length_a   1.000
_cell.length_b   1.000
_cell.length_c   1.000
_cell.angle_alpha   90.00
_cell.angle_beta   90.00
_cell.angle_gamma   90.00
#
_symmetry.space_group_name_H-M   'P 1'
#
loop_
_entity.id
_entity.type
_entity.pdbx_description
1 polymer ?
#
loop_
_entity_poly.entity_id
_entity_poly.type
_entity_poly.pdbx_seq_one_letter_code
_entity_poly.pdbx_strand_id
1 'polypeptide(L)' 'ASIGTAGVPGAGAIMLLMVLESVGLKVTEGSAVAAAYAMILGIDALLDMGRTCVNVTGDIAGSAIVSKSEGDLDLSKWS' A
#
# COMPACT_ATOMS: atom_id res chain seq x y z
N ALA A 1 -8.32 -6.09 -1.51
CA ALA A 1 -8.65 -4.84 -2.21
C ALA A 1 -7.45 -4.13 -2.86
N SER A 2 -6.25 -4.74 -2.94
CA SER A 2 -5.03 -4.05 -3.41
C SER A 2 -4.60 -4.38 -4.85
N ILE A 3 -5.35 -5.17 -5.60
CA ILE A 3 -5.06 -5.44 -7.01
C ILE A 3 -5.76 -4.33 -7.81
N GLY A 4 -5.02 -3.29 -8.20
CA GLY A 4 -5.50 -2.28 -9.16
C GLY A 4 -5.75 -0.86 -8.64
N THR A 5 -5.50 -0.55 -7.37
CA THR A 5 -5.50 0.86 -6.93
C THR A 5 -4.18 1.50 -7.37
N ALA A 6 -4.23 2.35 -8.41
CA ALA A 6 -3.11 3.23 -8.74
C ALA A 6 -2.70 4.04 -7.50
N GLY A 7 -1.43 4.45 -7.40
CA GLY A 7 -0.89 5.19 -6.26
C GLY A 7 -1.57 6.54 -6.05
N VAL A 8 -2.74 6.53 -5.41
CA VAL A 8 -3.55 7.70 -5.09
C VAL A 8 -3.34 8.01 -3.61
N PRO A 9 -2.97 9.26 -3.26
CA PRO A 9 -2.80 9.65 -1.88
C PRO A 9 -4.02 9.32 -1.01
N GLY A 10 -3.80 8.68 0.13
CA GLY A 10 -4.86 8.34 1.09
C GLY A 10 -5.73 7.13 0.74
N ALA A 11 -5.41 6.40 -0.34
CA ALA A 11 -6.09 5.14 -0.67
C ALA A 11 -6.00 4.11 0.46
N GLY A 12 -4.93 4.18 1.26
CA GLY A 12 -4.69 3.31 2.38
C GLY A 12 -5.68 3.44 3.53
N ALA A 13 -6.05 4.67 3.89
CA ALA A 13 -7.05 4.94 4.92
C ALA A 13 -8.43 4.43 4.48
N ILE A 14 -8.84 4.72 3.23
CA ILE A 14 -10.15 4.28 2.70
C ILE A 14 -10.26 2.75 2.68
N MET A 15 -9.21 2.05 2.27
CA MET A 15 -9.20 0.59 2.34
C MET A 15 -9.27 0.05 3.76
N LEU A 16 -8.60 0.70 4.70
CA LEU A 16 -8.66 0.31 6.12
C LEU A 16 -10.09 0.44 6.67
N LEU A 17 -10.80 1.53 6.35
CA LEU A 17 -12.20 1.71 6.73
C LEU A 17 -13.08 0.56 6.24
N MET A 18 -12.98 0.21 4.95
CA MET A 18 -13.73 -0.90 4.36
C MET A 18 -13.42 -2.24 5.04
N VAL A 19 -12.16 -2.49 5.39
CA VAL A 19 -11.76 -3.73 6.09
C VAL A 19 -12.35 -3.79 7.49
N LEU A 20 -12.29 -2.69 8.26
CA LEU A 20 -12.85 -2.63 9.61
C LEU A 20 -14.36 -2.91 9.60
N GLU A 21 -15.10 -2.31 8.67
CA GLU A 21 -16.53 -2.59 8.50
C GLU A 21 -16.80 -4.04 8.13
N SER A 22 -15.97 -4.65 7.26
CA SER A 22 -16.14 -6.04 6.83
C SER A 22 -15.98 -7.07 7.96
N VAL A 23 -15.20 -6.76 9.00
CA VAL A 23 -14.99 -7.62 10.17
C VAL A 23 -15.90 -7.24 11.35
N GLY A 24 -16.90 -6.38 11.13
CA GLY A 24 -17.88 -5.97 12.13
C GLY A 24 -17.43 -4.86 13.08
N LEU A 25 -16.25 -4.27 12.85
CA LEU A 25 -15.72 -3.14 13.63
C LEU A 25 -16.21 -1.83 13.02
N LYS A 26 -17.40 -1.39 13.43
CA LYS A 26 -18.00 -0.16 12.91
C LYS A 26 -17.26 1.08 13.41
N VAL A 27 -16.83 1.92 12.49
CA VAL A 27 -16.22 3.23 12.77
C VAL A 27 -17.33 4.26 13.00
N THR A 28 -18.07 4.11 14.11
CA THR A 28 -19.10 5.08 14.52
C THR A 28 -18.51 6.16 15.41
N GLU A 29 -19.00 7.39 15.29
CA GLU A 29 -18.59 8.52 16.14
C GLU A 29 -18.66 8.15 17.64
N GLY A 30 -17.63 8.53 18.39
CA GLY A 30 -17.52 8.25 19.82
C GLY A 30 -17.11 6.81 20.20
N SER A 31 -16.97 5.89 19.23
CA SER A 31 -16.46 4.53 19.51
C SER A 31 -14.95 4.50 19.69
N ALA A 32 -14.45 3.50 20.43
CA ALA A 32 -13.01 3.25 20.57
C ALA A 32 -12.35 2.97 19.20
N VAL A 33 -13.09 2.34 18.27
CA VAL A 33 -12.61 2.06 16.91
C VAL A 33 -12.44 3.35 16.10
N ALA A 34 -13.35 4.32 16.24
CA ALA A 34 -13.23 5.62 15.59
C ALA A 34 -12.04 6.44 16.11
N ALA A 35 -11.77 6.41 17.42
CA ALA A 35 -10.58 7.04 17.98
C ALA A 35 -9.29 6.40 17.44
N ALA A 36 -9.23 5.07 17.37
CA ALA A 36 -8.08 4.35 16.80
C ALA A 36 -7.87 4.65 15.30
N TYR A 37 -8.96 4.66 14.52
CA TYR A 37 -8.91 4.97 13.10
C TYR A 37 -8.47 6.42 12.85
N ALA A 38 -8.95 7.39 13.64
CA ALA A 38 -8.54 8.79 13.56
C ALA A 38 -7.05 8.99 13.88
N MET A 39 -6.49 8.24 14.83
CA MET A 39 -5.04 8.27 15.12
C MET A 39 -4.21 7.81 13.93
N ILE A 40 -4.65 6.76 13.23
CA ILE A 40 -3.97 6.25 12.03
C ILE A 40 -4.10 7.27 10.89
N LEU A 41 -5.30 7.83 10.69
CA LEU A 41 -5.55 8.91 9.72
C LEU A 41 -4.61 10.11 9.93
N GLY A 42 -4.34 10.48 11.19
CA GLY A 42 -3.44 11.58 11.53
C GLY A 42 -2.00 11.41 11.04
N ILE A 43 -1.54 10.17 10.81
CA ILE A 43 -0.20 9.86 10.29
C ILE A 43 -0.24 9.22 8.90
N ASP A 44 -1.40 9.14 8.26
CA ASP A 44 -1.59 8.39 7.02
C ASP A 44 -0.65 8.88 5.91
N ALA A 45 -0.39 10.18 5.80
CA ALA A 45 0.55 10.73 4.82
C ALA A 45 1.98 10.15 4.93
N LEU A 46 2.47 9.91 6.14
CA LEU A 46 3.79 9.30 6.35
C LEU A 46 3.77 7.81 5.97
N LEU A 47 2.71 7.11 6.37
CA LEU A 47 2.53 5.69 6.08
C LEU A 47 2.33 5.45 4.58
N ASP A 48 1.66 6.37 3.89
CA ASP A 48 1.34 6.29 2.46
C ASP A 48 2.59 6.49 1.59
N MET A 49 3.51 7.37 2.01
CA MET A 49 4.83 7.49 1.37
C MET A 49 5.62 6.17 1.44
N GLY A 50 5.68 5.56 2.63
CA GLY A 50 6.35 4.27 2.81
C GLY A 50 5.73 3.17 1.95
N ARG A 51 4.39 3.12 1.91
CA ARG A 51 3.63 2.15 1.11
C ARG A 51 3.89 2.31 -0.38
N THR A 52 3.86 3.54 -0.89
CA THR A 52 4.14 3.82 -2.31
C THR A 52 5.57 3.44 -2.68
N CYS A 53 6.55 3.77 -1.82
CA CYS A 53 7.95 3.41 -2.03
C CYS A 53 8.16 1.89 -2.14
N VAL A 54 7.58 1.12 -1.22
CA VAL A 54 7.70 -0.34 -1.22
C VAL A 54 7.00 -0.96 -2.43
N ASN A 55 5.82 -0.44 -2.81
CA ASN A 55 5.11 -0.93 -3.99
C ASN A 55 5.94 -0.75 -5.27
N VAL A 56 6.47 0.45 -5.52
CA VAL A 56 7.32 0.72 -6.69
C VAL A 56 8.60 -0.11 -6.66
N THR A 57 9.21 -0.28 -5.47
CA THR A 57 10.39 -1.13 -5.31
C THR A 57 10.09 -2.58 -5.66
N GLY A 58 8.93 -3.10 -5.25
CA GLY A 58 8.46 -4.45 -5.59
C GLY A 58 8.23 -4.62 -7.09
N ASP A 59 7.63 -3.63 -7.76
CA ASP A 59 7.41 -3.65 -9.21
C ASP A 59 8.74 -3.69 -9.98
N ILE A 60 9.72 -2.90 -9.56
CA ILE A 60 11.07 -2.90 -10.15
C ILE A 60 11.76 -4.25 -9.90
N ALA A 61 11.71 -4.76 -8.67
CA ALA A 61 12.31 -6.04 -8.33
C ALA A 61 11.70 -7.20 -9.13
N GLY A 62 10.37 -7.27 -9.20
CA GLY A 62 9.65 -8.26 -10.00
C GLY A 62 9.98 -8.16 -11.48
N SER A 63 10.00 -6.95 -12.03
CA SER A 63 10.39 -6.71 -13.43
C SER A 63 11.82 -7.15 -13.72
N ALA A 64 12.76 -6.86 -12.82
CA ALA A 64 14.16 -7.28 -12.96
C ALA A 64 14.31 -8.80 -12.88
N ILE A 65 13.57 -9.47 -11.99
CA ILE A 65 13.57 -10.93 -11.86
C ILE A 65 13.03 -11.59 -13.14
N VAL A 66 11.88 -11.12 -13.63
CA VAL A 66 11.27 -11.64 -14.88
C VAL A 66 12.18 -11.36 -16.07
N SER A 67 12.68 -10.14 -16.22
CA SER A 67 13.61 -9.78 -17.30
C SER A 67 14.87 -10.65 -17.27
N LYS A 68 15.38 -11.00 -16.09
CA LYS A 68 16.51 -11.94 -15.96
C LYS A 68 16.13 -13.37 -16.36
N SER A 69 14.95 -13.86 -15.99
CA SER A 69 14.52 -15.22 -16.32
C SER A 69 14.24 -15.40 -17.81
N GLU A 70 13.73 -14.37 -18.48
CA GLU A 70 13.47 -14.36 -19.93
C GLU A 70 14.73 -14.06 -20.76
N GLY A 71 15.85 -13.69 -20.12
CA GLY A 71 17.10 -13.35 -20.82
C GLY A 71 17.13 -11.94 -21.41
N ASP A 72 16.15 -11.09 -21.08
CA ASP A 72 16.01 -9.71 -21.56
C ASP A 72 16.80 -8.69 -20.71
N LEU A 73 17.34 -9.09 -19.55
CA LEU A 73 18.05 -8.18 -18.66
C LEU A 73 19.47 -7.87 -19.17
N ASP A 74 19.75 -6.59 -19.42
CA ASP A 74 21.12 -6.13 -19.75
C ASP A 74 22.05 -6.27 -18.54
N LEU A 75 22.77 -7.39 -18.48
CA LEU A 75 23.72 -7.70 -17.41
C LEU A 75 24.95 -6.78 -17.39
N SER A 76 25.24 -6.03 -18.48
CA SER A 76 26.35 -5.07 -18.49
C SER A 76 26.13 -3.87 -17.56
N LYS A 77 24.88 -3.65 -17.13
CA LYS A 77 24.53 -2.64 -16.12
C LYS A 77 24.77 -3.08 -14.68
N TRP A 78 25.11 -4.36 -14.47
CA TRP A 78 25.26 -4.99 -13.15
C TRP A 78 26.70 -5.45 -12.87
N SER A 79 27.64 -5.09 -13.75
CA SER A 79 29.07 -5.38 -13.69
C SER A 79 29.89 -4.20 -13.17
#